data_AF-A0A903U7C5-F1
#
_entry.id   AF-A0A903U7C5-F1
#
_cell.length_a   1.000
_cell.length_b   1.000
_cell.length_c   1.000
_cell.angle_alpha   90.00
_cell.angle_beta   90.00
_cell.angle_gamma   90.00
#
_symmetry.space_group_name_H-M   'P 1'
#
loop_
_entity.id
_entity.type
_entity.pdbx_description
1 polymer ?
#
loop_
_entity_poly.entity_id
_entity_poly.type
_entity_poly.pdbx_seq_one_letter_code
_entity_poly.pdbx_strand_id
1 'polypeptide(L)'
;MWLKLFCLLQCVLLALSISHYAHPAVLENEAQEALLPDYLRNPFYRTPRVANALARFSWIGPGEELVRERHAEKISRADIYSVLTHAGFVPRRLHGFNR
;
A
#
# COMPACT_ATOMS: atom_id res chain seq x y z
N MET A 1 0.79 -18.61 -38.99
CA MET A 1 -0.22 -18.72 -37.90
C MET A 1 0.42 -18.98 -36.53
N TRP A 2 1.37 -19.91 -36.41
CA TRP A 2 1.93 -20.32 -35.11
C TRP A 2 2.74 -19.25 -34.37
N LEU A 3 3.47 -18.38 -35.09
CA LEU A 3 4.21 -17.26 -34.47
C LEU A 3 3.28 -16.26 -33.76
N LYS A 4 2.09 -16.02 -34.31
CA LYS A 4 1.08 -15.14 -33.70
C LYS A 4 0.46 -15.78 -32.45
N LEU A 5 0.21 -17.09 -32.48
CA LEU A 5 -0.26 -17.84 -31.32
C LEU A 5 0.79 -17.86 -30.20
N PHE A 6 2.06 -18.08 -30.55
CA PHE A 6 3.16 -18.10 -29.59
C PHE A 6 3.37 -16.73 -28.96
N CYS A 7 3.30 -15.66 -29.75
CA CYS A 7 3.37 -14.28 -29.26
C CYS A 7 2.19 -13.95 -28.32
N LEU A 8 0.97 -14.33 -28.68
CA LEU A 8 -0.20 -14.15 -27.81
C LEU A 8 -0.08 -14.94 -26.51
N LEU A 9 0.37 -16.19 -26.56
CA LEU A 9 0.62 -17.00 -25.38
C LEU A 9 1.70 -16.36 -24.48
N GLN A 10 2.80 -15.90 -25.07
CA GLN A 10 3.88 -15.20 -24.36
C GLN A 10 3.36 -13.92 -23.69
N CYS A 11 2.55 -13.12 -24.39
CA CYS A 11 1.94 -11.91 -23.85
C CYS A 11 0.98 -12.21 -22.70
N VAL A 12 0.17 -13.27 -22.80
CA VAL A 12 -0.76 -13.67 -21.74
C VAL A 12 0.00 -14.16 -20.50
N LEU A 13 1.05 -14.96 -20.68
CA LEU A 13 1.90 -15.43 -19.58
C LEU A 13 2.64 -14.27 -18.89
N LEU A 14 3.13 -13.28 -19.66
CA LEU A 14 3.76 -12.09 -19.12
C LEU A 14 2.75 -11.18 -18.39
N ALA A 15 1.51 -11.07 -18.91
CA ALA A 15 0.46 -10.31 -18.24
C ALA A 15 0.05 -10.97 -16.89
N LEU A 16 0.03 -12.30 -16.82
CA LEU A 16 -0.25 -13.02 -15.58
C LEU A 16 0.82 -12.82 -14.50
N SER A 17 2.10 -12.62 -14.87
CA SER A 17 3.19 -12.46 -13.91
C SER A 17 3.28 -11.05 -13.31
N ILE A 18 2.73 -10.02 -13.98
CA ILE A 18 2.75 -8.63 -13.50
C ILE A 18 1.93 -8.46 -12.21
N SER A 19 0.94 -9.32 -11.95
CA SER A 19 0.08 -9.26 -10.75
C SER A 19 0.83 -9.50 -9.42
N HIS A 20 2.12 -9.85 -9.44
CA HIS A 20 2.89 -10.21 -8.24
C HIS A 20 3.72 -9.07 -7.63
N TYR A 21 3.63 -7.84 -8.14
CA TYR A 21 4.46 -6.73 -7.66
C TYR A 21 3.83 -5.88 -6.55
N ALA A 22 2.50 -5.89 -6.40
CA ALA A 22 1.85 -5.11 -5.35
C ALA A 22 1.95 -5.82 -4.00
N HIS A 23 2.47 -5.12 -2.98
CA HIS A 23 2.51 -5.63 -1.61
C HIS A 23 1.07 -5.93 -1.12
N PRO A 24 0.80 -7.03 -0.39
CA PRO A 24 -0.56 -7.43 0.03
C PRO A 24 -1.37 -6.32 0.71
N ALA A 25 -0.74 -5.57 1.62
CA ALA A 25 -1.39 -4.45 2.30
C ALA A 25 -1.69 -3.23 1.40
N VAL A 26 -1.15 -3.14 0.17
CA VAL A 26 -1.61 -2.18 -0.85
C VAL A 26 -2.94 -2.65 -1.44
N LEU A 27 -3.01 -3.94 -1.80
CA LEU A 27 -4.21 -4.56 -2.37
C LEU A 27 -5.38 -4.54 -1.37
N GLU A 28 -5.11 -4.81 -0.09
CA GLU A 28 -6.12 -4.72 0.97
C GLU A 28 -6.62 -3.29 1.14
N ASN A 29 -5.72 -2.29 1.17
CA ASN A 29 -6.11 -0.89 1.25
C ASN A 29 -6.95 -0.47 0.03
N GLU A 30 -6.57 -0.89 -1.18
CA GLU A 30 -7.34 -0.61 -2.39
C GLU A 30 -8.74 -1.21 -2.33
N ALA A 31 -8.86 -2.46 -1.87
CA ALA A 31 -10.14 -3.11 -1.67
C ALA A 31 -11.01 -2.39 -0.62
N GLN A 32 -10.42 -1.90 0.47
CA GLN A 32 -11.13 -1.13 1.49
C GLN A 32 -11.53 0.26 0.98
N GLU A 33 -10.65 0.97 0.25
CA GLU A 33 -10.96 2.26 -0.37
C GLU A 33 -12.11 2.13 -1.38
N ALA A 34 -12.20 1.00 -2.09
CA ALA A 34 -13.30 0.73 -2.99
C ALA A 34 -14.67 0.66 -2.26
N LEU A 35 -14.70 0.38 -0.96
CA LEU A 35 -15.94 0.34 -0.16
C LEU A 35 -16.30 1.70 0.45
N LEU A 36 -15.42 2.70 0.38
CA LEU A 36 -15.67 4.01 0.96
C LEU A 36 -16.78 4.75 0.20
N PRO A 37 -17.62 5.55 0.91
CA PRO A 37 -18.50 6.52 0.29
C PRO A 37 -17.74 7.50 -0.59
N ASP A 38 -18.38 8.01 -1.64
CA ASP A 38 -17.70 8.85 -2.63
C ASP A 38 -17.08 10.12 -2.02
N TYR A 39 -17.64 10.71 -0.97
CA TYR A 39 -17.03 11.89 -0.35
C TYR A 39 -15.73 11.59 0.44
N LEU A 40 -15.45 10.32 0.76
CA LEU A 40 -14.20 9.87 1.41
C LEU A 40 -13.21 9.22 0.45
N ARG A 41 -13.63 8.91 -0.78
CA ARG A 41 -12.76 8.33 -1.79
C ARG A 41 -11.77 9.36 -2.31
N ASN A 42 -10.55 8.92 -2.56
CA ASN A 42 -9.48 9.77 -3.05
C ASN A 42 -9.86 10.41 -4.42
N PRO A 43 -9.93 11.75 -4.53
CA PRO A 43 -10.33 12.41 -5.77
C PRO A 43 -9.25 12.33 -6.86
N PHE A 44 -7.98 12.12 -6.52
CA PHE A 44 -6.87 12.12 -7.48
C PHE A 44 -7.00 10.99 -8.51
N TYR A 45 -7.51 9.82 -8.11
CA TYR A 45 -7.70 8.68 -9.00
C TYR A 45 -8.93 8.80 -9.90
N ARG A 46 -9.81 9.79 -9.68
CA ARG A 46 -11.02 9.98 -10.52
C ARG A 46 -10.72 10.57 -11.88
N THR A 47 -9.65 11.36 -11.98
CA THR A 47 -9.29 12.03 -13.22
C THR A 47 -8.34 11.12 -14.00
N PRO A 48 -8.73 10.59 -15.18
CA PRO A 48 -7.90 9.62 -15.91
C PRO A 48 -6.53 10.18 -16.28
N ARG A 49 -6.42 11.50 -16.52
CA ARG A 49 -5.14 12.17 -16.75
C ARG A 49 -4.20 12.08 -15.54
N VAL A 50 -4.73 12.29 -14.33
CA VAL A 50 -3.96 12.29 -13.08
C VAL A 50 -3.56 10.87 -12.71
N ALA A 51 -4.49 9.92 -12.80
CA ALA A 51 -4.19 8.50 -12.58
C ALA A 51 -3.08 8.00 -13.52
N ASN A 52 -3.16 8.31 -14.81
CA ASN A 52 -2.13 7.94 -15.79
C ASN A 52 -0.77 8.59 -15.52
N ALA A 53 -0.76 9.84 -15.06
CA ALA A 53 0.49 10.51 -14.69
C ALA A 53 1.13 9.86 -13.46
N LEU A 54 0.36 9.58 -12.41
CA LEU A 54 0.84 8.90 -11.19
C LEU A 54 1.39 7.51 -11.51
N ALA A 55 0.69 6.71 -12.32
CA ALA A 55 1.13 5.37 -12.68
C ALA A 55 2.49 5.35 -13.39
N ARG A 56 2.79 6.36 -14.23
CA ARG A 56 4.08 6.44 -14.97
C ARG A 56 5.29 6.65 -14.08
N PHE A 57 5.13 7.33 -12.95
CA PHE A 57 6.23 7.64 -12.01
C PHE A 57 6.29 6.67 -10.83
N SER A 58 5.35 5.72 -10.75
CA SER A 58 5.18 4.85 -9.58
C SER A 58 6.03 3.57 -9.61
N TRP A 59 6.76 3.28 -10.69
CA TRP A 59 7.40 1.98 -10.89
C TRP A 59 8.83 1.87 -10.34
N ILE A 60 9.20 2.61 -9.27
CA ILE A 60 10.54 2.56 -8.63
C ILE A 60 11.60 3.35 -9.43
N GLY A 61 12.12 4.42 -8.83
CA GLY A 61 13.19 5.26 -9.37
C GLY A 61 14.61 4.73 -9.09
N PRO A 62 15.66 5.39 -9.60
CA PRO A 62 17.04 5.03 -9.32
C PRO A 62 17.35 5.06 -7.82
N GLY A 63 17.79 3.93 -7.26
CA GLY A 63 18.09 3.79 -5.83
C GLY A 63 16.90 3.43 -4.94
N GLU A 64 15.71 3.28 -5.51
CA GLU A 64 14.55 2.75 -4.80
C GLU A 64 14.48 1.22 -4.96
N GLU A 65 13.91 0.54 -3.97
CA GLU A 65 13.70 -0.91 -3.98
C GLU A 65 12.21 -1.23 -3.77
N LEU A 66 11.75 -2.32 -4.39
CA LEU A 66 10.41 -2.83 -4.17
C LEU A 66 10.23 -3.21 -2.69
N VAL A 67 9.22 -2.65 -2.04
CA VAL A 67 8.85 -3.01 -0.67
C VAL A 67 8.30 -4.43 -0.64
N ARG A 68 9.14 -5.40 -0.25
CA ARG A 68 8.73 -6.81 -0.05
C ARG A 68 8.13 -7.05 1.32
N GLU A 69 8.72 -6.44 2.34
CA GLU A 69 8.25 -6.48 3.73
C GLU A 69 8.20 -5.05 4.26
N ARG A 70 7.07 -4.63 4.83
CA ARG A 70 6.98 -3.31 5.45
C ARG A 70 7.66 -3.33 6.81
N HIS A 71 8.69 -2.50 6.99
CA HIS A 71 9.33 -2.31 8.29
C HIS A 71 8.34 -1.84 9.38
N ALA A 72 7.29 -1.11 8.99
CA ALA A 72 6.23 -0.69 9.91
C ALA A 72 5.48 -1.87 10.54
N GLU A 73 5.36 -3.00 9.84
CA GLU A 73 4.69 -4.22 10.37
C GLU A 73 5.53 -4.91 11.46
N LYS A 74 6.83 -4.60 11.54
CA LYS A 74 7.75 -5.13 12.56
C LYS A 74 7.65 -4.37 13.89
N ILE A 75 6.99 -3.20 13.90
CA ILE A 75 6.86 -2.37 15.09
C ILE A 75 5.73 -2.95 15.95
N SER A 76 6.04 -3.30 17.20
CA SER A 76 5.02 -3.84 18.11
C SER A 76 4.01 -2.76 18.53
N ARG A 77 2.78 -3.18 18.86
CA ARG A 77 1.78 -2.25 19.43
C ARG A 77 2.28 -1.57 20.71
N ALA A 78 3.09 -2.26 21.51
CA ALA A 78 3.67 -1.70 22.72
C ALA A 78 4.63 -0.54 22.41
N ASP A 79 5.47 -0.68 21.38
CA ASP A 79 6.39 0.38 20.96
C ASP A 79 5.65 1.60 20.43
N ILE A 80 4.58 1.37 19.65
CA ILE A 80 3.70 2.45 19.18
C ILE A 80 3.11 3.20 20.38
N TYR A 81 2.54 2.49 21.35
CA TYR A 81 1.97 3.11 22.55
C TYR A 81 3.03 3.84 23.39
N SER A 82 4.24 3.29 23.50
CA SER A 82 5.36 3.93 24.20
C SER A 82 5.67 5.29 23.57
N VAL A 83 5.89 5.33 22.25
CA VAL A 83 6.16 6.58 21.50
C VAL A 83 5.02 7.58 21.66
N LEU A 84 3.77 7.16 21.47
CA LEU A 84 2.60 8.05 21.60
C LEU A 84 2.44 8.59 23.03
N THR A 85 2.75 7.78 24.04
CA THR A 85 2.70 8.20 25.45
C THR A 85 3.78 9.23 25.76
N HIS A 86 5.01 9.02 25.25
CA HIS A 86 6.11 9.97 25.41
C HIS A 86 5.87 11.29 24.66
N ALA A 87 5.22 11.23 23.49
CA ALA A 87 4.82 12.39 22.72
C ALA A 87 3.57 13.12 23.28
N GLY A 88 2.92 12.59 24.32
CA GLY A 88 1.75 13.20 24.95
C GLY A 88 0.42 12.97 24.22
N PHE A 89 0.39 12.12 23.20
CA PHE A 89 -0.84 11.75 22.48
C PHE A 89 -1.71 10.72 23.23
N VAL A 90 -1.10 9.95 24.14
CA VAL A 90 -1.80 8.97 24.97
C VAL A 90 -1.50 9.28 26.45
N PRO A 91 -2.52 9.31 27.33
CA PRO A 91 -2.29 9.55 28.74
C PRO A 91 -1.42 8.43 29.33
N ARG A 92 -0.40 8.81 30.10
CA ARG A 92 0.31 7.84 30.94
C ARG A 92 -0.70 7.23 31.89
N ARG A 93 -0.78 5.90 31.92
CA ARG A 93 -1.53 5.19 32.95
C ARG A 93 -0.86 5.50 34.29
N LEU A 94 -1.37 6.51 35.00
CA LEU A 94 -1.02 6.75 36.39
C LEU A 94 -1.52 5.52 37.14
N HIS A 95 -0.60 4.67 37.60
CA HIS A 95 -0.96 3.69 38.62
C HIS A 95 -1.56 4.49 39.77
N GLY A 96 -2.84 4.25 40.05
CA GLY A 96 -3.57 4.92 41.12
C GLY A 96 -2.75 4.80 42.41
N PHE A 97 -2.31 5.95 42.91
CA PHE A 97 -1.86 6.08 44.28
C PHE A 97 -3.11 5.93 45.15
N ASN A 98 -3.46 4.69 45.49
CA ASN A 98 -4.41 4.41 46.57
C ASN A 98 -3.80 4.97 47.86
N ARG A 99 -4.28 6.15 48.25
CA ARG A 99 -4.25 6.62 49.64
C ARG A 99 -5.40 5.99 50.41
#